data_AF-A0A852BN54-F1
#
_entry.id   AF-A0A852BN54-F1
#
_cell.length_a   1.000
_cell.length_b   1.000
_cell.length_c   1.000
_cell.angle_alpha   90.00
_cell.angle_beta   90.00
_cell.angle_gamma   90.00
#
_symmetry.space_group_name_H-M   'P 1'
#
loop_
_entity.id
_entity.type
_entity.pdbx_description
1 polymer ?
#
loop_
_entity_poly.entity_id
_entity_poly.type
_entity_poly.pdbx_seq_one_letter_code
_entity_poly.pdbx_strand_id
1 'polypeptide(L)'
;EQLAATKPGRLHLRSRGSYLVLRELHAWEEDPEVLGACQKLIQVLIGDEPEAGMENLLEVTIPPELERRLGDMDRREQEQRQRKGTPTAR
;
A
#
# COMPACT_ATOMS: atom_id res chain seq x y z
N GLU A 1 2.99 2.51 -16.88
CA GLU A 1 3.69 2.72 -15.60
C GLU A 1 2.68 2.83 -14.46
N GLN A 2 3.07 2.49 -13.22
CA GLN A 2 2.19 2.63 -12.06
C GLN A 2 2.18 4.08 -11.57
N LEU A 3 1.01 4.71 -11.51
CA LEU A 3 0.89 6.15 -11.24
C LEU A 3 1.49 6.56 -9.89
N ALA A 4 1.23 5.81 -8.81
CA ALA A 4 1.74 6.14 -7.48
C ALA A 4 3.22 5.79 -7.25
N ALA A 5 3.87 5.12 -8.20
CA ALA A 5 5.28 4.74 -8.08
C ALA A 5 6.20 5.97 -8.16
N THR A 6 5.83 6.96 -8.96
CA THR A 6 6.64 8.17 -9.17
C THR A 6 6.14 9.34 -8.34
N LYS A 7 7.05 10.21 -7.92
CA LYS A 7 6.72 11.44 -7.19
C LYS A 7 5.71 12.33 -7.92
N PRO A 8 5.83 12.63 -9.23
CA PRO A 8 4.82 13.42 -9.92
C PRO A 8 3.42 12.81 -9.84
N GLY A 9 3.31 11.48 -9.94
CA GLY A 9 2.03 10.79 -9.83
C GLY A 9 1.45 10.80 -8.41
N ARG A 10 2.28 10.65 -7.37
CA ARG A 10 1.83 10.83 -5.97
C ARG A 10 1.33 12.25 -5.70
N LEU A 11 2.08 13.26 -6.14
CA LEU A 11 1.67 14.66 -6.01
C LEU A 11 0.36 14.94 -6.73
N HIS A 12 0.19 14.37 -7.92
CA HIS A 12 -1.06 14.48 -8.67
C HIS A 12 -2.25 13.88 -7.89
N LEU A 13 -2.11 12.65 -7.38
CA LEU A 13 -3.14 11.98 -6.58
C LEU A 13 -3.48 12.75 -5.30
N ARG A 14 -2.47 13.26 -4.58
CA ARG A 14 -2.69 14.07 -3.36
C ARG A 14 -3.45 15.36 -3.68
N SER A 15 -3.07 16.06 -4.75
CA SER A 15 -3.70 17.32 -5.14
C SER A 15 -5.18 17.19 -5.51
N ARG A 16 -5.61 15.99 -5.94
CA ARG A 16 -7.01 15.70 -6.32
C ARG A 16 -7.85 15.12 -5.19
N GLY A 17 -7.32 15.04 -3.96
CA GLY A 17 -8.04 14.47 -2.83
C GLY A 17 -8.26 12.95 -2.93
N SER A 18 -7.47 12.24 -3.75
CA SER A 18 -7.63 10.79 -3.95
C SER A 18 -7.53 10.00 -2.64
N TYR A 19 -6.75 10.48 -1.66
CA TYR A 19 -6.70 9.88 -0.33
C TYR A 19 -8.08 9.81 0.36
N LEU A 20 -8.89 10.87 0.25
CA LEU A 20 -10.20 10.89 0.92
C LEU A 20 -11.14 9.83 0.35
N VAL A 21 -11.15 9.69 -0.98
CA VAL A 21 -11.94 8.67 -1.68
C VAL A 21 -11.46 7.26 -1.32
N LEU A 22 -10.14 7.03 -1.33
CA LEU A 22 -9.56 5.73 -1.00
C LEU A 22 -9.80 5.34 0.45
N ARG A 23 -9.72 6.29 1.38
CA ARG A 23 -10.01 6.06 2.79
C ARG A 23 -11.46 5.65 3.01
N GLU A 24 -12.39 6.32 2.32
CA GLU A 24 -13.80 5.96 2.39
C GLU A 24 -14.03 4.57 1.80
N LEU A 25 -13.52 4.30 0.59
CA LEU A 25 -13.61 2.98 -0.02
C LEU A 25 -13.06 1.89 0.91
N HIS A 26 -11.88 2.09 1.48
CA HIS A 26 -11.28 1.15 2.43
C HIS A 26 -12.16 0.91 3.67
N ALA A 27 -12.95 1.88 4.12
CA ALA A 27 -13.82 1.73 5.29
C ALA A 27 -15.04 0.82 5.01
N TRP A 28 -15.49 0.76 3.77
CA TRP A 28 -16.69 0.02 3.36
C TRP A 28 -16.40 -1.25 2.55
N GLU A 29 -15.18 -1.41 2.06
CA GLU A 29 -14.80 -2.56 1.24
C GLU A 29 -14.74 -3.85 2.05
N GLU A 30 -15.27 -4.93 1.48
CA GLU A 30 -15.28 -6.25 2.09
C GLU A 30 -14.32 -7.22 1.37
N ASP A 31 -14.02 -6.94 0.09
CA ASP A 31 -13.09 -7.75 -0.68
C ASP A 31 -11.65 -7.63 -0.11
N PRO A 32 -11.04 -8.72 0.36
CA PRO A 32 -9.71 -8.67 0.99
C PRO A 32 -8.58 -8.23 0.05
N GLU A 33 -8.72 -8.45 -1.26
CA GLU A 33 -7.75 -8.02 -2.26
C GLU A 33 -7.85 -6.52 -2.47
N VAL A 34 -9.08 -6.00 -2.62
CA VAL A 34 -9.33 -4.57 -2.80
C VAL A 34 -8.95 -3.78 -1.54
N LEU A 35 -9.30 -4.27 -0.34
CA LEU A 35 -8.85 -3.71 0.93
C LEU A 35 -7.32 -3.62 0.97
N GLY A 36 -6.65 -4.69 0.59
CA GLY A 36 -5.20 -4.75 0.54
C GLY A 36 -4.57 -3.73 -0.42
N ALA A 37 -5.15 -3.59 -1.61
CA ALA A 37 -4.71 -2.60 -2.58
C ALA A 37 -4.94 -1.17 -2.08
N CYS A 38 -6.11 -0.90 -1.48
CA CYS A 38 -6.44 0.40 -0.89
C CYS A 38 -5.48 0.75 0.24
N GLN A 39 -5.22 -0.18 1.16
CA GLN A 39 -4.30 0.02 2.28
C GLN A 39 -2.90 0.40 1.79
N LYS A 40 -2.35 -0.36 0.81
CA LYS A 40 -1.02 -0.08 0.24
C LYS A 40 -0.96 1.29 -0.43
N LEU A 41 -1.98 1.63 -1.22
CA LEU A 41 -2.02 2.93 -1.90
C LEU A 41 -2.17 4.08 -0.89
N ILE A 42 -3.01 3.92 0.14
CA ILE A 42 -3.15 4.89 1.23
C ILE A 42 -1.80 5.11 1.91
N GLN A 43 -1.08 4.05 2.28
CA GLN A 43 0.26 4.14 2.89
C GLN A 43 1.22 4.97 2.05
N VAL A 44 1.25 4.74 0.73
CA VAL A 44 2.08 5.52 -0.21
C VAL A 44 1.64 6.99 -0.26
N LEU A 45 0.34 7.27 -0.24
CA LEU A 45 -0.18 8.64 -0.32
C LEU A 45 -0.03 9.44 0.98
N ILE A 46 0.03 8.81 2.15
CA ILE A 46 0.23 9.51 3.42
C ILE A 46 1.70 9.58 3.84
N GLY A 47 2.57 8.75 3.27
CA GLY A 47 4.00 8.75 3.58
C GLY A 47 4.73 9.97 3.03
N ASP A 48 5.85 10.32 3.67
CA ASP A 48 6.72 11.39 3.20
C ASP A 48 7.33 11.07 1.83
N GLU A 49 7.66 12.12 1.07
CA GLU A 49 8.37 11.95 -0.20
C GLU A 49 9.83 11.51 0.05
N PRO A 50 10.34 10.50 -0.67
CA PRO A 50 11.74 10.09 -0.59
C PRO A 50 12.71 11.20 -1.04
N GLU A 51 13.98 10.97 -0.73
CA GLU A 51 15.10 11.82 -1.15
C GLU A 51 15.22 11.91 -2.69
N ALA A 52 15.90 12.96 -3.16
CA ALA A 52 16.18 13.12 -4.58
C ALA A 52 16.97 11.91 -5.12
N GLY A 53 16.54 11.38 -6.27
CA GLY A 53 17.10 10.14 -6.82
C GLY A 53 16.41 8.85 -6.36
N MET A 54 15.47 8.93 -5.40
CA MET A 54 14.64 7.79 -4.95
C MET A 54 13.14 7.98 -5.28
N GLU A 55 12.85 8.77 -6.32
CA GLU A 55 11.49 9.25 -6.57
C GLU A 55 10.57 8.19 -7.19
N ASN A 56 11.14 7.20 -7.89
CA ASN A 56 10.44 6.04 -8.44
C ASN A 56 10.61 4.82 -7.53
N LEU A 57 9.59 4.51 -6.73
CA LEU A 57 9.61 3.46 -5.72
C LEU A 57 9.83 2.04 -6.29
N LEU A 58 9.67 1.86 -7.60
CA LEU A 58 9.93 0.57 -8.27
C LEU A 58 11.39 0.38 -8.69
N GLU A 59 12.20 1.45 -8.67
CA GLU A 59 13.59 1.45 -9.13
C GLU A 59 14.59 1.64 -7.98
N VAL A 60 14.11 1.90 -6.76
CA VAL A 60 14.96 2.10 -5.59
C VAL A 60 15.56 0.78 -5.13
N THR A 61 16.87 0.78 -4.88
CA THR A 61 17.55 -0.37 -4.24
C THR A 61 17.16 -0.42 -2.76
N ILE A 62 16.55 -1.54 -2.35
CA ILE A 62 16.15 -1.76 -0.97
C ILE A 62 17.33 -2.39 -0.20
N PRO A 63 17.78 -1.80 0.92
CA PRO A 63 18.78 -2.41 1.79
C PRO A 63 18.31 -3.79 2.32
N PRO A 64 19.21 -4.79 2.49
CA PRO A 64 18.82 -6.15 2.89
C PRO A 64 18.03 -6.24 4.20
N GLU A 65 18.33 -5.36 5.17
CA GLU A 65 17.58 -5.29 6.43
C GLU A 65 16.13 -4.85 6.22
N LEU A 66 15.92 -3.83 5.37
CA LEU A 66 14.59 -3.33 5.06
C LEU A 66 13.80 -4.36 4.24
N GLU A 67 14.45 -5.03 3.28
CA GLU A 67 13.83 -6.10 2.50
C GLU A 67 13.30 -7.22 3.41
N ARG A 68 14.12 -7.65 4.39
CA ARG A 68 13.68 -8.63 5.39
C ARG A 68 12.50 -8.14 6.21
N ARG A 69 12.53 -6.90 6.71
CA ARG A 69 11.44 -6.33 7.52
C ARG A 69 10.15 -6.22 6.72
N LEU A 70 10.22 -5.76 5.47
CA LEU A 70 9.07 -5.67 4.56
C LEU A 70 8.48 -7.07 4.29
N GLY A 71 9.33 -8.06 3.99
CA GLY A 71 8.88 -9.44 3.78
C GLY A 71 8.22 -10.05 5.02
N ASP A 72 8.74 -9.78 6.22
CA ASP A 72 8.13 -10.22 7.47
C ASP A 72 6.75 -9.56 7.70
N MET A 73 6.60 -8.29 7.34
CA MET A 73 5.31 -7.58 7.41
C MET A 73 4.29 -8.16 6.43
N ASP A 74 4.69 -8.39 5.18
CA ASP A 74 3.84 -8.98 4.14
C ASP A 74 3.37 -10.39 4.53
N ARG A 75 4.27 -11.23 5.08
CA ARG A 75 3.92 -12.57 5.55
C ARG A 75 2.90 -12.51 6.68
N ARG A 76 3.10 -11.64 7.68
CA ARG A 76 2.16 -11.46 8.80
C ARG A 76 0.80 -10.97 8.32
N GLU A 77 0.76 -10.11 7.30
CA GLU A 77 -0.48 -9.62 6.71
C GLU A 77 -1.21 -10.75 5.99
N GLN A 78 -0.51 -11.55 5.19
CA GLN A 78 -1.09 -12.71 4.49
C GLN A 78 -1.66 -13.75 5.47
N GLU A 79 -0.92 -14.06 6.53
CA GLU A 79 -1.39 -14.97 7.60
C GLU A 79 -2.68 -14.46 8.26
N GLN A 80 -2.76 -13.15 8.52
CA GLN A 80 -3.97 -12.53 9.08
C GLN A 80 -5.15 -12.59 8.10
N ARG A 81 -4.92 -12.39 6.81
CA ARG A 81 -5.96 -12.52 5.78
C ARG A 81 -6.47 -13.96 5.70
N GLN A 82 -5.59 -14.96 5.73
CA GLN A 82 -5.97 -16.37 5.72
C GLN A 82 -6.79 -16.78 6.97
N ARG A 83 -6.42 -16.27 8.15
CA ARG A 83 -7.17 -16.49 9.39
C ARG A 83 -8.57 -15.87 9.38
N LYS A 84 -8.73 -14.71 8.73
CA LYS A 84 -10.03 -14.02 8.60
C LYS A 84 -10.90 -14.61 7.49
N GLY A 85 -10.29 -15.20 6.46
CA GLY A 85 -10.97 -15.83 5.32
C GLY A 85 -11.39 -17.28 5.57
N THR A 86 -11.16 -17.87 6.74
CA THR A 86 -11.67 -19.21 7.08
C THR A 86 -13.13 -19.09 7.51
N PRO A 87 -14.12 -19.63 6.76
CA PRO A 87 -15.49 -19.65 7.21
C PRO A 87 -15.54 -20.50 8.48
N THR A 88 -16.06 -19.95 9.57
CA THR A 88 -16.51 -20.79 10.68
C THR A 88 -17.64 -21.64 10.12
N ALA A 89 -17.36 -22.92 9.86
CA ALA A 89 -18.37 -23.90 9.52
C ALA A 89 -19.45 -23.87 10.61
N ARG A 90 -20.65 -23.43 10.25
CA ARG A 90 -21.88 -23.67 11.00
C ARG A 90 -22.79 -24.54 10.14
#